data_AF-A0A846UJH0-F1
#
_entry.id   AF-A0A846UJH0-F1
#
_cell.length_a   1.000
_cell.length_b   1.000
_cell.length_c   1.000
_cell.angle_alpha   90.00
_cell.angle_beta   90.00
_cell.angle_gamma   90.00
#
_symmetry.space_group_name_H-M   'P 1'
#
loop_
_entity.id
_entity.type
_entity.pdbx_description
1 polymer ?
#
loop_
_entity_poly.entity_id
_entity_poly.type
_entity_poly.pdbx_seq_one_letter_code
_entity_poly.pdbx_strand_id
1 'polypeptide(L)'
;MTATGPAVLAQFDDPQAYHGKTLPVIGEVLTAREIVDTFVRVTGRRAHYASAYAREDLLAHFPAFGADEWLVRELVGMVTYAVEYGYCAPERDTAWSRRNDPDALTWEGFLRRTGWRGEHTSFGAATRTAE
;
A
#
# COMPACT_ATOMS: atom_id res chain seq x y z
N MET A 1 8.12 -0.13 -24.64
CA MET A 1 8.08 -0.13 -23.17
C MET A 1 6.92 -1.03 -22.79
N THR A 2 7.17 -2.30 -22.48
CA THR A 2 6.11 -3.21 -22.04
C THR A 2 5.70 -2.82 -20.62
N ALA A 3 4.41 -2.87 -20.32
CA ALA A 3 3.75 -2.38 -19.10
C ALA A 3 4.09 -3.16 -17.82
N THR A 4 5.25 -3.81 -17.77
CA THR A 4 5.65 -4.72 -16.71
C THR A 4 6.83 -4.13 -15.95
N GLY A 5 6.60 -3.79 -14.68
CA GLY A 5 7.63 -3.26 -13.79
C GLY A 5 8.74 -4.29 -13.48
N PRO A 6 9.81 -3.88 -12.78
CA PRO A 6 11.01 -4.70 -12.57
C PRO A 6 10.75 -6.10 -11.99
N ALA A 7 9.74 -6.23 -11.12
CA ALA A 7 9.35 -7.52 -10.53
C ALA A 7 8.91 -8.55 -11.58
N VAL A 8 8.19 -8.12 -12.61
CA VAL A 8 7.71 -9.03 -13.67
C VAL A 8 8.82 -9.28 -14.70
N LEU A 9 9.65 -8.28 -15.00
CA LEU A 9 10.82 -8.48 -15.86
C LEU A 9 11.75 -9.56 -15.29
N ALA A 10 12.02 -9.52 -13.98
CA ALA A 10 12.82 -10.53 -13.30
C ALA A 10 12.27 -11.95 -13.49
N GLN A 11 10.95 -12.12 -13.43
CA GLN A 11 10.31 -13.42 -13.64
C GLN A 11 10.49 -13.94 -15.07
N PHE A 12 10.51 -13.05 -16.06
CA PHE A 12 10.75 -13.44 -17.45
C PHE A 12 12.23 -13.68 -17.75
N ASP A 13 13.14 -12.98 -17.07
CA ASP A 13 14.58 -13.11 -17.25
C ASP A 13 15.12 -14.41 -16.63
N ASP A 14 14.52 -14.90 -15.53
CA ASP A 14 14.85 -16.20 -14.92
C ASP A 14 13.61 -17.00 -14.48
N PRO A 15 12.82 -17.55 -15.42
CA PRO A 15 11.58 -18.24 -15.10
C PRO A 15 11.78 -19.46 -14.20
N GLN A 16 12.94 -20.12 -14.29
CA GLN A 16 13.24 -21.32 -13.49
C GLN A 16 13.52 -20.97 -12.04
N ALA A 17 14.21 -19.87 -11.75
CA ALA A 17 14.42 -19.43 -10.37
C ALA A 17 13.13 -19.00 -9.67
N TYR A 18 12.07 -18.65 -10.42
CA TYR A 18 10.82 -18.12 -9.87
C TYR A 18 9.62 -19.05 -9.98
N HIS A 19 9.76 -20.19 -10.68
CA HIS A 19 8.67 -21.15 -10.87
C HIS A 19 8.09 -21.63 -9.52
N GLY A 20 6.76 -21.51 -9.37
CA GLY A 20 6.04 -21.94 -8.18
C GLY A 20 6.27 -21.10 -6.92
N LYS A 21 6.99 -19.97 -7.01
CA LYS A 21 7.23 -19.08 -5.86
C LYS A 21 6.16 -17.99 -5.76
N THR A 22 5.81 -17.65 -4.53
CA THR A 22 5.02 -16.44 -4.21
C THR A 22 5.97 -15.40 -3.62
N LEU A 23 6.13 -14.28 -4.31
CA LEU A 23 7.10 -13.25 -3.94
C LEU A 23 6.39 -11.92 -3.65
N PRO A 24 6.55 -11.35 -2.44
CA PRO A 24 5.92 -10.08 -2.10
C PRO A 24 6.66 -8.92 -2.79
N VAL A 25 5.91 -8.03 -3.43
CA VAL A 25 6.44 -6.78 -3.99
C VAL A 25 6.34 -5.70 -2.93
N ILE A 26 7.42 -5.49 -2.18
CA ILE A 26 7.49 -4.54 -1.06
C ILE A 26 8.63 -3.55 -1.32
N GLY A 27 8.30 -2.26 -1.34
CA GLY A 27 9.30 -1.20 -1.39
C GLY A 27 9.94 -0.97 -0.02
N GLU A 28 9.13 -0.86 1.04
CA GLU A 28 9.58 -0.50 2.38
C GLU A 28 8.60 -1.04 3.43
N VAL A 29 9.11 -1.35 4.63
CA VAL A 29 8.29 -1.73 5.79
C VAL A 29 8.43 -0.62 6.82
N LEU A 30 7.30 -0.02 7.20
CA LEU A 30 7.25 1.15 8.07
C LEU A 30 6.24 0.95 9.18
N THR A 31 6.57 1.46 10.35
CA THR A 31 5.62 1.68 11.44
C THR A 31 4.70 2.85 11.14
N ALA A 32 3.53 2.89 11.77
CA ALA A 32 2.62 4.03 11.71
C ALA A 32 3.30 5.37 12.05
N ARG A 33 4.24 5.34 13.01
CA ARG A 33 5.03 6.52 13.39
C ARG A 33 5.94 6.98 12.26
N GLU A 34 6.68 6.07 11.64
CA GLU A 34 7.58 6.43 10.53
C GLU A 34 6.83 6.97 9.31
N ILE A 35 5.63 6.45 9.02
CA ILE A 35 4.75 6.99 7.98
C ILE A 35 4.39 8.44 8.27
N VAL A 36 3.92 8.73 9.49
CA VAL A 36 3.50 10.08 9.92
C VAL A 36 4.68 11.03 9.97
N ASP A 37 5.78 10.65 10.63
CA ASP A 37 6.96 11.49 10.80
C ASP A 37 7.58 11.87 9.45
N THR A 38 7.63 10.91 8.52
CA THR A 38 8.10 11.15 7.14
C THR A 38 7.17 12.09 6.38
N PHE A 39 5.85 11.89 6.50
CA PHE A 39 4.88 12.77 5.86
C PHE A 39 4.99 14.22 6.38
N VAL A 40 5.06 14.41 7.71
CA VAL A 40 5.22 15.73 8.33
C VAL A 40 6.53 16.38 7.88
N ARG A 41 7.64 15.63 7.92
CA ARG A 41 8.96 16.11 7.52
C ARG A 41 9.01 16.56 6.06
N VAL A 42 8.43 15.79 5.14
CA VAL A 42 8.50 16.08 3.69
C VAL A 42 7.51 17.18 3.29
N THR A 43 6.30 17.19 3.85
CA THR A 43 5.21 18.06 3.39
C THR A 43 5.04 19.34 4.21
N GLY A 44 5.60 19.38 5.43
CA GLY A 44 5.38 20.42 6.43
C GLY A 44 3.97 20.43 7.04
N ARG A 45 3.13 19.44 6.72
CA ARG A 45 1.74 19.36 7.21
C ARG A 45 1.68 18.58 8.50
N ARG A 46 0.92 19.09 9.47
CA ARG A 46 0.61 18.34 10.69
C ARG A 46 -0.23 17.11 10.33
N ALA A 47 0.18 15.96 10.82
CA ALA A 47 -0.52 14.69 10.71
C ALA A 47 -0.36 13.91 12.02
N HIS A 48 -1.29 13.00 12.28
CA HIS A 48 -1.20 12.03 13.37
C HIS A 48 -1.76 10.70 12.87
N TYR A 49 -1.32 9.61 13.50
CA TYR A 49 -1.91 8.31 13.27
C TYR A 49 -3.26 8.21 13.97
N ALA A 50 -4.28 7.74 13.27
CA ALA A 50 -5.57 7.37 13.83
C ALA A 50 -5.88 5.93 13.43
N SER A 51 -6.33 5.12 14.40
CA SER A 51 -6.70 3.73 14.13
C SER A 51 -7.94 3.71 13.23
N ALA A 52 -7.91 2.89 12.20
CA ALA A 52 -9.09 2.56 11.38
C ALA A 52 -9.24 1.03 11.27
N TYR A 53 -8.83 0.33 12.34
CA TYR A 53 -8.77 -1.13 12.38
C TYR A 53 -10.16 -1.77 12.48
N ALA A 54 -11.01 -1.25 13.37
CA ALA A 54 -12.39 -1.70 13.51
C ALA A 54 -13.29 -0.98 12.50
N ARG A 55 -14.43 -1.60 12.18
CA ARG A 55 -15.45 -1.02 11.28
C ARG A 55 -15.90 0.35 11.77
N GLU A 56 -16.15 0.47 13.07
CA GLU A 56 -16.63 1.69 13.71
C GLU A 56 -15.60 2.82 13.58
N ASP A 57 -14.33 2.51 13.83
CA ASP A 57 -13.21 3.46 13.69
C ASP A 57 -13.01 3.88 12.23
N LEU A 58 -13.05 2.92 11.29
CA LEU A 58 -12.96 3.18 9.86
C LEU A 58 -14.05 4.15 9.40
N LEU A 59 -15.30 3.92 9.82
CA LEU A 59 -16.43 4.77 9.42
C LEU A 59 -16.47 6.11 10.17
N ALA A 60 -15.89 6.20 11.37
CA ALA A 60 -15.71 7.47 12.06
C ALA A 60 -14.73 8.39 11.29
N HIS A 61 -13.70 7.82 10.68
CA HIS A 61 -12.71 8.57 9.88
C HIS A 61 -13.13 8.75 8.41
N PHE A 62 -13.85 7.79 7.84
CA PHE A 62 -14.25 7.75 6.43
C PHE A 62 -15.75 7.42 6.27
N PRO A 63 -16.65 8.31 6.69
CA PRO A 63 -18.10 8.03 6.70
C PRO A 63 -18.67 7.74 5.31
N ALA A 64 -18.07 8.29 4.26
CA ALA A 64 -18.49 8.06 2.88
C ALA A 64 -18.37 6.58 2.45
N PHE A 65 -17.49 5.79 3.07
CA PHE A 65 -17.37 4.36 2.76
C PHE A 65 -18.60 3.56 3.20
N GLY A 66 -19.40 4.07 4.16
CA GLY A 66 -20.63 3.41 4.59
C GLY A 66 -21.71 3.28 3.52
N ALA A 67 -21.55 3.93 2.36
CA ALA A 67 -22.40 3.73 1.19
C ALA A 67 -22.19 2.37 0.50
N ASP A 68 -21.07 1.68 0.78
CA ASP A 68 -20.72 0.38 0.22
C ASP A 68 -20.26 -0.58 1.33
N GLU A 69 -21.18 -1.40 1.84
CA GLU A 69 -20.88 -2.35 2.92
C GLU A 69 -19.88 -3.43 2.48
N TRP A 70 -19.82 -3.77 1.18
CA TRP A 70 -18.85 -4.73 0.68
C TRP A 70 -17.44 -4.14 0.78
N LEU A 71 -17.25 -2.90 0.34
CA LEU A 71 -15.97 -2.19 0.48
C LEU A 71 -15.52 -2.14 1.95
N VAL A 72 -16.41 -1.75 2.86
CA VAL A 72 -16.10 -1.68 4.30
C VAL A 72 -15.63 -3.03 4.84
N ARG A 73 -16.36 -4.12 4.50
CA ARG A 73 -16.02 -5.46 4.96
C ARG A 73 -14.68 -5.95 4.40
N GLU A 74 -14.40 -5.71 3.12
CA GLU A 74 -13.13 -6.11 2.50
C GLU A 74 -11.95 -5.32 3.09
N LEU A 75 -12.09 -4.01 3.34
CA LEU A 75 -11.04 -3.20 3.95
C LEU A 75 -10.71 -3.68 5.37
N VAL A 76 -11.71 -3.87 6.22
CA VAL A 76 -11.53 -4.36 7.60
C VAL A 76 -10.95 -5.77 7.61
N GLY A 77 -11.44 -6.66 6.74
CA GLY A 77 -10.95 -8.02 6.60
C GLY A 77 -9.48 -8.08 6.18
N MET A 78 -9.10 -7.30 5.16
CA MET A 78 -7.73 -7.23 4.66
C MET A 78 -6.76 -6.73 5.74
N VAL A 79 -7.11 -5.64 6.44
CA VAL A 79 -6.26 -5.06 7.49
C VAL A 79 -6.13 -6.02 8.67
N THR A 80 -7.24 -6.59 9.14
CA THR A 80 -7.24 -7.61 10.19
C THR A 80 -6.34 -8.79 9.82
N TYR A 81 -6.49 -9.31 8.60
CA TYR A 81 -5.65 -10.41 8.13
C TYR A 81 -4.16 -10.05 8.09
N ALA A 82 -3.82 -8.86 7.59
CA ALA A 82 -2.44 -8.39 7.51
C ALA A 82 -1.78 -8.21 8.89
N VAL A 83 -2.56 -7.82 9.91
CA VAL A 83 -2.10 -7.66 11.30
C VAL A 83 -1.99 -9.01 12.01
N GLU A 84 -3.01 -9.85 11.91
CA GLU A 84 -3.08 -11.13 12.65
C GLU A 84 -2.15 -12.20 12.07
N TYR A 85 -2.11 -12.31 10.74
CA TYR A 85 -1.37 -13.37 10.04
C TYR A 85 -0.08 -12.86 9.38
N GLY A 86 0.15 -11.55 9.43
CA GLY A 86 1.37 -10.92 8.95
C GLY A 86 1.49 -10.88 7.43
N TYR A 87 1.43 -9.68 6.85
CA TYR A 87 1.91 -9.48 5.47
C TYR A 87 3.40 -9.86 5.34
N CYS A 88 4.15 -9.70 6.44
CA CYS A 88 5.58 -9.92 6.59
C CYS A 88 5.91 -11.11 7.51
N ALA A 89 5.18 -12.22 7.40
CA ALA A 89 5.55 -13.45 8.11
C ALA A 89 7.04 -13.78 7.91
N PRO A 90 7.77 -14.27 8.94
CA PRO A 90 9.23 -14.44 8.88
C PRO A 90 9.74 -15.26 7.68
N GLU A 91 8.90 -16.13 7.13
CA GLU A 91 9.21 -17.03 6.02
C GLU A 91 9.13 -16.31 4.66
N ARG A 92 8.58 -15.10 4.60
CA ARG A 92 8.45 -14.30 3.35
C ARG A 92 9.67 -13.42 3.14
N ASP A 93 10.28 -13.52 1.95
CA ASP A 93 11.39 -12.65 1.56
C ASP A 93 10.90 -11.25 1.17
N THR A 94 10.74 -10.40 2.18
CA THR A 94 10.30 -8.99 2.02
C THR A 94 11.37 -8.11 1.37
N ALA A 95 12.62 -8.57 1.29
CA ALA A 95 13.73 -7.83 0.71
C ALA A 95 13.95 -8.14 -0.78
N TRP A 96 13.34 -9.20 -1.32
CA TRP A 96 13.49 -9.61 -2.72
C TRP A 96 13.21 -8.46 -3.69
N SER A 97 12.06 -7.80 -3.54
CA SER A 97 11.62 -6.75 -4.47
C SER A 97 12.63 -5.60 -4.55
N ARG A 98 13.21 -5.19 -3.42
CA ARG A 98 14.21 -4.12 -3.35
C ARG A 98 15.58 -4.56 -3.88
N ARG A 99 15.96 -5.83 -3.70
CA ARG A 99 17.19 -6.36 -4.33
C ARG A 99 17.06 -6.40 -5.85
N ASN A 100 15.86 -6.67 -6.35
CA ASN A 100 15.55 -6.72 -7.77
C ASN A 100 15.37 -5.32 -8.40
N ASP A 101 14.85 -4.37 -7.63
CA ASP A 101 14.65 -2.98 -8.03
C ASP A 101 15.30 -2.04 -6.99
N PRO A 102 16.60 -1.74 -7.13
CA PRO A 102 17.30 -0.81 -6.23
C PRO A 102 16.71 0.61 -6.27
N ASP A 103 16.02 0.97 -7.36
CA ASP A 103 15.39 2.28 -7.56
C ASP A 103 13.92 2.32 -7.09
N ALA A 104 13.43 1.24 -6.48
CA ALA A 104 12.10 1.18 -5.89
C ALA A 104 11.92 2.33 -4.87
N LEU A 105 10.85 3.11 -5.05
CA LEU A 105 10.59 4.28 -4.22
C LEU A 105 10.34 3.88 -2.76
N THR A 106 11.01 4.58 -1.84
CA THR A 106 10.62 4.64 -0.43
C THR A 106 9.38 5.52 -0.27
N TRP A 107 8.75 5.50 0.90
CA TRP A 107 7.67 6.43 1.22
C TRP A 107 8.09 7.89 1.05
N GLU A 108 9.29 8.26 1.56
CA GLU A 108 9.86 9.59 1.37
C GLU A 108 10.10 9.92 -0.11
N GLY A 109 10.64 8.97 -0.87
CA GLY A 109 10.88 9.11 -2.31
C GLY A 109 9.59 9.34 -3.09
N PHE A 110 8.53 8.59 -2.78
CA PHE A 110 7.20 8.79 -3.35
C PHE A 110 6.67 10.19 -3.06
N LEU A 111 6.71 10.64 -1.81
CA LEU A 111 6.21 11.96 -1.42
C LEU A 111 6.96 13.09 -2.14
N ARG A 112 8.29 13.02 -2.19
CA ARG A 112 9.11 14.03 -2.88
C ARG A 112 8.87 14.04 -4.39
N ARG A 113 8.79 12.86 -5.01
CA ARG A 113 8.66 12.73 -6.46
C ARG A 113 7.28 13.15 -6.97
N THR A 114 6.24 12.80 -6.24
CA THR A 114 4.85 13.12 -6.63
C THR A 114 4.41 14.50 -6.16
N GLY A 115 5.04 15.02 -5.10
CA GLY A 115 4.58 16.23 -4.43
C GLY A 115 3.25 16.03 -3.70
N TRP A 116 2.80 14.79 -3.47
CA TRP A 116 1.52 14.50 -2.83
C TRP A 116 1.49 15.02 -1.39
N ARG A 117 0.41 15.72 -1.02
CA ARG A 117 0.28 16.41 0.27
C ARG A 117 -0.97 15.99 1.06
N GLY A 118 -1.54 14.82 0.76
CA GLY A 118 -2.73 14.30 1.45
C GLY A 118 -4.04 14.47 0.71
N GLU A 119 -4.04 15.05 -0.49
CA GLU A 119 -5.23 15.23 -1.31
C GLU A 119 -5.82 13.92 -1.82
N HIS A 120 -7.16 13.87 -1.90
CA HIS A 120 -7.88 12.76 -2.50
C HIS A 120 -7.53 12.65 -3.99
N THR A 121 -7.08 11.47 -4.41
CA THR A 121 -6.75 11.19 -5.80
C THR A 121 -7.74 10.15 -6.34
N SER A 122 -8.50 10.52 -7.38
CA SER A 122 -9.36 9.57 -8.09
C SER A 122 -8.61 8.98 -9.27
N PHE A 123 -8.59 7.65 -9.36
CA PHE A 123 -7.97 6.91 -10.47
C PHE A 123 -8.99 6.44 -11.52
N GLY A 124 -10.13 7.14 -11.64
CA GLY A 124 -11.03 6.97 -12.78
C GLY A 124 -11.95 5.75 -12.72
N ALA A 125 -12.23 5.17 -11.54
CA ALA A 125 -13.39 4.29 -11.41
C ALA A 125 -14.65 5.16 -11.56
N ALA A 126 -15.23 5.17 -12.77
CA ALA A 126 -16.43 5.93 -13.09
C ALA A 126 -17.50 5.67 -12.03
N THR A 127 -17.92 6.73 -11.34
CA THR A 127 -19.11 6.71 -10.50
C THR A 127 -20.28 6.38 -11.41
N ARG A 128 -20.74 5.12 -11.42
CA ARG A 128 -22.05 4.81 -11.99
C ARG A 128 -23.07 5.49 -11.08
N THR A 129 -23.49 6.69 -11.46
CA THR A 129 -24.72 7.29 -10.97
C THR A 129 -25.85 6.37 -11.41
N ALA A 130 -26.48 5.69 -10.46
CA ALA A 130 -27.76 5.04 -10.70
C ALA A 130 -28.81 6.15 -10.80
N GLU A 131 -29.43 6.30 -11.97
CA GLU A 131 -30.76 6.90 -12.12
C GLU A 131 -31.84 5.90 -11.68
#